data_AF-A0A920VV29-F1
#
_entry.id   AF-A0A920VV29-F1
#
_cell.length_a   1.000
_cell.length_b   1.000
_cell.length_c   1.000
_cell.angle_alpha   90.00
_cell.angle_beta   90.00
_cell.angle_gamma   90.00
#
_symmetry.space_group_name_H-M   'P 1'
#
loop_
_entity.id
_entity.type
_entity.pdbx_description
1 polymer ?
#
loop_
_entity_poly.entity_id
_entity_poly.type
_entity_poly.pdbx_seq_one_letter_code
_entity_poly.pdbx_strand_id
1 'polypeptide(L)' 'MSEVNKNQKDFWSGKGGDIWVERQNAMDTMLSPLGEAALNKLNFNEKENVLDIGCGCGHTTLNIAKRIGAIRKCHRIRYF' A
#
# COMPACT_ATOMS: atom_id res chain seq x y z
N MET A 1 -7.42 18.47 -23.94
CA MET A 1 -7.03 17.12 -23.47
C MET A 1 -7.74 16.86 -22.16
N SER A 2 -8.33 15.68 -21.96
CA SER A 2 -8.91 15.31 -20.65
C SER A 2 -7.80 15.11 -19.62
N GLU A 3 -8.08 15.43 -18.35
CA GLU A 3 -7.16 15.16 -17.23
C GLU A 3 -6.94 13.63 -17.12
N VAL A 4 -5.67 13.21 -17.12
CA VAL A 4 -5.29 11.80 -16.99
C VAL A 4 -5.73 11.27 -15.63
N ASN A 5 -6.35 10.09 -15.62
CA ASN A 5 -6.75 9.38 -14.41
C ASN A 5 -7.81 10.07 -13.53
N LYS A 6 -8.51 11.08 -14.07
CA LYS A 6 -9.52 11.87 -13.33
C LYS A 6 -10.52 10.99 -12.56
N ASN A 7 -11.09 9.98 -13.22
CA ASN A 7 -12.09 9.11 -12.59
C ASN A 7 -11.53 8.31 -11.40
N GLN A 8 -10.27 7.87 -11.45
CA GLN A 8 -9.65 7.16 -10.32
C GLN A 8 -9.36 8.14 -9.18
N LYS A 9 -8.86 9.34 -9.49
CA LYS A 9 -8.63 10.39 -8.50
C LYS A 9 -9.92 10.75 -7.77
N ASP A 10 -11.00 10.98 -8.51
CA ASP A 10 -12.32 11.33 -7.95
C ASP A 10 -12.89 10.18 -7.08
N PHE A 11 -12.73 8.92 -7.53
CA PHE A 11 -13.20 7.76 -6.78
C PHE A 11 -12.43 7.54 -5.48
N TRP A 12 -11.10 7.50 -5.54
CA TRP A 12 -10.25 7.23 -4.38
C TRP A 12 -10.28 8.37 -3.37
N SER A 13 -10.35 9.64 -3.84
CA SER A 13 -10.48 10.82 -2.97
C SER A 13 -11.88 11.02 -2.39
N GLY A 14 -12.82 10.12 -2.69
CA GLY A 14 -14.18 10.15 -2.16
C GLY A 14 -14.60 8.78 -1.66
N LYS A 15 -15.79 8.35 -2.10
CA LYS A 15 -16.46 7.15 -1.59
C LYS A 15 -15.61 5.87 -1.61
N GLY A 16 -14.72 5.72 -2.59
CA GLY A 16 -13.81 4.59 -2.67
C GLY A 16 -12.84 4.53 -1.49
N GLY A 17 -12.20 5.67 -1.17
CA GLY A 17 -11.32 5.82 -0.01
C GLY A 17 -12.07 5.68 1.31
N ASP A 18 -13.26 6.29 1.44
CA ASP A 18 -14.09 6.21 2.64
C ASP A 18 -14.44 4.76 3.00
N ILE A 19 -14.94 4.00 2.01
CA ILE A 19 -15.28 2.58 2.19
C ILE A 19 -14.04 1.76 2.53
N TRP A 20 -12.89 2.07 1.91
CA TRP A 20 -11.64 1.36 2.17
C TRP A 20 -11.20 1.51 3.62
N VAL A 21 -11.30 2.73 4.17
CA VAL A 21 -11.00 3.02 5.57
C VAL A 21 -12.02 2.37 6.50
N GLU A 22 -13.32 2.52 6.22
CA GLU A 22 -14.39 1.93 7.02
C GLU A 22 -14.27 0.40 7.12
N ARG A 23 -13.88 -0.25 6.01
CA ARG A 23 -13.74 -1.71 5.91
C ARG A 23 -12.31 -2.20 6.04
N GLN A 24 -11.42 -1.41 6.64
CA GLN A 24 -9.98 -1.72 6.71
C GLN A 24 -9.72 -3.17 7.13
N ASN A 25 -10.26 -3.60 8.27
CA ASN A 25 -9.97 -4.94 8.80
C ASN A 25 -10.36 -6.06 7.83
N ALA A 26 -11.50 -5.90 7.15
CA ALA A 26 -11.97 -6.88 6.17
C ALA A 26 -11.09 -6.86 4.91
N MET A 27 -10.72 -5.68 4.41
CA MET A 27 -9.84 -5.53 3.25
C MET A 27 -8.43 -6.07 3.53
N ASP A 28 -7.83 -5.68 4.66
CA ASP A 28 -6.51 -6.15 5.09
C ASP A 28 -6.50 -7.68 5.24
N THR A 29 -7.53 -8.26 5.87
CA THR A 29 -7.64 -9.73 6.02
C THR A 29 -7.78 -10.43 4.67
N MET A 30 -8.66 -9.95 3.80
CA MET A 30 -8.91 -10.54 2.49
C MET A 30 -7.67 -10.46 1.59
N LEU A 31 -6.93 -9.36 1.64
CA LEU A 31 -5.80 -9.09 0.76
C LEU A 31 -4.45 -9.59 1.32
N SER A 32 -4.34 -9.86 2.62
CA SER A 32 -3.11 -10.30 3.28
C SER A 32 -2.41 -11.47 2.58
N PRO A 33 -3.11 -12.55 2.16
CA PRO A 33 -2.45 -13.67 1.47
C PRO A 33 -1.78 -13.28 0.15
N LEU A 34 -2.40 -12.36 -0.60
CA LEU A 34 -1.85 -11.85 -1.86
C LEU A 34 -0.64 -10.95 -1.60
N GLY A 35 -0.75 -10.08 -0.59
CA GLY A 35 0.34 -9.22 -0.15
C GLY A 35 1.56 -10.04 0.27
N GLU A 36 1.39 -11.04 1.14
CA GLU A 36 2.49 -11.89 1.60
C GLU A 36 3.13 -12.68 0.45
N ALA A 37 2.34 -13.24 -0.47
CA ALA A 37 2.86 -13.93 -1.65
C ALA A 37 3.71 -13.00 -2.54
N ALA A 38 3.29 -11.74 -2.71
CA ALA A 38 4.06 -10.74 -3.45
C ALA A 38 5.36 -10.38 -2.71
N LEU A 39 5.28 -10.07 -1.41
CA LEU A 39 6.45 -9.71 -0.59
C LEU A 39 7.49 -10.84 -0.53
N ASN A 40 7.05 -12.10 -0.52
CA ASN A 40 7.96 -13.26 -0.53
C ASN A 40 8.75 -13.40 -1.83
N LYS A 41 8.24 -12.87 -2.95
CA LYS A 41 8.97 -12.87 -4.23
C LYS A 41 9.99 -11.74 -4.34
N LEU A 42 9.84 -10.66 -3.56
CA LEU A 42 10.65 -9.45 -3.71
C LEU A 42 12.07 -9.58 -3.13
N ASN A 43 12.42 -10.71 -2.50
CA ASN A 43 13.74 -10.98 -1.91
C ASN A 43 14.40 -9.73 -1.31
N PHE A 44 13.69 -9.07 -0.39
CA PHE A 44 14.17 -7.84 0.24
C PHE A 44 15.55 -8.09 0.82
N ASN A 45 16.54 -7.37 0.32
CA ASN A 45 17.83 -7.33 0.97
C ASN A 45 17.83 -6.20 2.00
N GLU A 46 18.62 -6.37 3.05
CA GLU A 46 18.88 -5.32 4.04
C GLU A 46 19.72 -4.18 3.43
N LYS A 47 19.50 -3.77 2.17
CA LYS A 47 20.18 -2.65 1.52
C LYS A 47 19.23 -1.69 0.78
N GLU A 48 17.95 -2.04 0.64
CA GLU A 48 16.99 -1.32 -0.20
C GLU A 48 16.11 -0.32 0.56
N ASN A 49 15.90 0.86 -0.04
CA ASN A 49 14.82 1.77 0.34
C ASN A 49 13.58 1.42 -0.48
N VAL A 50 12.41 1.44 0.16
CA VAL A 50 11.16 1.03 -0.50
C VAL A 50 10.18 2.20 -0.55
N LEU A 51 9.51 2.35 -1.69
CA LEU A 51 8.38 3.25 -1.89
C LEU A 51 7.12 2.42 -2.15
N ASP A 52 6.18 2.49 -1.22
CA ASP A 52 4.89 1.80 -1.31
C ASP A 52 3.81 2.77 -1.84
N ILE A 53 3.38 2.55 -3.08
CA ILE A 53 2.37 3.37 -3.79
C ILE A 53 1.02 2.69 -3.68
N GLY A 54 0.02 3.43 -3.18
CA GLY A 54 -1.31 2.87 -2.96
C GLY A 54 -1.37 2.03 -1.68
N CYS A 55 -0.60 2.41 -0.67
CA CYS A 55 -0.44 1.67 0.59
C CYS A 55 -1.74 1.44 1.40
N GLY A 56 -2.86 2.06 1.02
CA GLY A 56 -4.13 1.97 1.74
C GLY A 56 -3.98 2.34 3.22
N CYS A 57 -4.38 1.45 4.13
CA CYS A 57 -4.21 1.65 5.56
C CYS A 57 -2.80 1.31 6.09
N GLY A 58 -1.89 0.86 5.23
CA GLY A 58 -0.46 0.67 5.53
C GLY A 58 -0.06 -0.73 5.98
N HIS A 59 -0.94 -1.74 5.87
CA HIS A 59 -0.63 -3.12 6.25
C HIS A 59 0.63 -3.63 5.53
N THR A 60 0.66 -3.53 4.20
CA THR A 60 1.81 -3.93 3.38
C THR A 60 3.06 -3.13 3.71
N THR A 61 2.94 -1.82 3.89
CA THR A 61 4.05 -0.94 4.28
C THR A 61 4.71 -1.41 5.58
N LEU A 62 3.91 -1.78 6.59
CA LEU A 62 4.43 -2.30 7.86
C LEU A 62 5.14 -3.65 7.69
N ASN A 63 4.62 -4.53 6.83
CA ASN A 63 5.26 -5.83 6.55
C ASN A 63 6.59 -5.63 5.81
N ILE A 64 6.66 -4.68 4.87
CA ILE A 64 7.91 -4.29 4.21
C ILE A 64 8.91 -3.74 5.24
N ALA A 65 8.49 -2.80 6.09
CA ALA A 65 9.36 -2.18 7.09
C ALA A 65 9.99 -3.21 8.05
N LYS A 66 9.21 -4.23 8.44
CA LYS A 66 9.71 -5.36 9.25
C LYS A 66 10.78 -6.19 8.53
N ARG A 67 10.68 -6.34 7.20
CA ARG A 67 11.60 -7.14 6.38
C ARG A 67 12.92 -6.40 6.06
N ILE A 68 12.88 -5.08 5.87
CA ILE A 68 14.08 -4.28 5.49
C ILE A 68 14.92 -3.77 6.68
N GLY A 69 14.39 -3.88 7.91
CA GLY A 69 15.08 -3.51 9.15
C GLY A 69 15.10 -2.00 9.46
N ALA A 70 15.45 -1.65 10.72
CA ALA A 70 15.29 -0.30 11.29
C ALA A 70 16.23 0.78 10.70
N ILE A 71 17.26 0.40 9.94
CA ILE A 71 18.23 1.34 9.34
C ILE A 71 17.67 1.94 8.03
N ARG A 72 16.65 1.32 7.42
CA ARG A 72 16.13 1.68 6.10
C ARG A 72 14.84 2.47 6.18
N LYS A 73 14.53 3.17 5.09
CA LYS A 73 13.30 3.94 4.95
C LYS A 73 12.30 3.19 4.07
N CYS A 74 11.11 2.98 4.61
CA CYS A 74 9.92 2.62 3.85
C CYS A 74 9.01 3.85 3.80
N HIS A 75 8.90 4.48 2.62
CA HIS A 75 8.01 5.62 2.42
C HIS A 75 6.69 5.12 1.85
N ARG A 76 5.60 5.76 2.27
CA ARG A 76 4.26 5.43 1.82
C ARG A 76 3.65 6.63 1.11
N ILE A 77 3.02 6.39 -0.03
CA ILE A 77 2.22 7.39 -0.73
C ILE A 77 0.81 6.86 -0.86
N ARG A 78 -0.15 7.65 -0.36
CA ARG A 78 -1.57 7.50 -0.66
C ARG A 78 -1.96 8.50 -1.74
N TYR A 79 -2.82 8.05 -2.64
CA TYR A 79 -3.47 8.90 -3.64
C TYR A 79 -4.95 9.03 -3.28
N PHE A 80 -5.21 9.46 -2.05
CA PHE A 80 -6.45 10.07 -1.56
C PHE A 80 -6.24 10.66 -0.17
#